data_AF-A0A7Y9F1F6-F1
#
_entry.id   AF-A0A7Y9F1F6-F1
#
_cell.length_a   1.000
_cell.length_b   1.000
_cell.length_c   1.000
_cell.angle_alpha   90.00
_cell.angle_beta   90.00
_cell.angle_gamma   90.00
#
_symmetry.space_group_name_H-M   'P 1'
#
loop_
_entity.id
_entity.type
_entity.pdbx_description
1 polymer ?
#
loop_
_entity_poly.entity_id
_entity_poly.type
_entity_poly.pdbx_seq_one_letter_code
_entity_poly.pdbx_strand_id
1 'polypeptide(L)'
;MTQWLEDLSTLQVLLLVLAVTVGGSVLAALLGAVLVRLGMRRPWVLRLASRLAYKGLEMIKRPLTITVLDEVAAVMRTGHYTKNISDALLENHDELKALVAEKVREDPNARLVSRLPGYDTIVSEVTETTLRVMIEMLSDPRTDELVSDLLRNNLQQIQRAVRDRDHERLEGHEPADPVPASAPRPPSSGRPGQSRGPGRAT
;
A
#
# COMPACT_ATOMS: atom_id res chain seq x y z
N MET A 1 30.82 -17.25 -4.47
CA MET A 1 30.51 -18.69 -4.31
C MET A 1 30.54 -19.46 -5.64
N THR A 2 30.76 -18.83 -6.80
CA THR A 2 30.84 -19.49 -8.11
C THR A 2 32.26 -19.65 -8.67
N GLN A 3 33.28 -19.01 -8.07
CA GLN A 3 34.68 -19.12 -8.52
C GLN A 3 35.21 -20.57 -8.56
N TRP A 4 34.74 -21.44 -7.66
CA TRP A 4 35.10 -22.85 -7.69
C TRP A 4 34.57 -23.58 -8.94
N LEU A 5 33.46 -23.13 -9.53
CA LEU A 5 32.88 -23.74 -10.75
C LEU A 5 33.63 -23.31 -12.02
N GLU A 6 34.32 -22.15 -11.98
CA GLU A 6 35.06 -21.59 -13.11
C GLU A 6 36.43 -22.28 -13.29
N ASP A 7 37.00 -22.83 -12.21
CA ASP A 7 38.23 -23.63 -12.22
C ASP A 7 38.01 -25.08 -12.71
N LEU A 8 36.75 -25.51 -12.88
CA LEU A 8 36.44 -26.84 -13.39
C LEU A 8 36.52 -26.88 -14.92
N SER A 9 37.24 -27.87 -15.45
CA SER A 9 37.22 -28.20 -16.87
C SER A 9 35.79 -28.53 -17.33
N THR A 10 35.42 -28.24 -18.58
CA THR A 10 34.11 -28.53 -19.18
C THR A 10 33.65 -29.97 -18.92
N LEU A 11 34.59 -30.93 -18.90
CA LEU A 11 34.32 -32.34 -18.61
C LEU A 11 33.96 -32.55 -17.13
N GLN A 12 34.64 -31.88 -16.20
CA GLN A 12 34.35 -31.95 -14.78
C GLN A 12 32.99 -31.32 -14.45
N VAL A 13 32.62 -30.20 -15.09
CA VAL A 13 31.29 -29.61 -14.95
C VAL A 13 30.22 -30.59 -15.43
N LEU A 14 30.43 -31.22 -16.60
CA LEU A 14 29.49 -32.17 -17.17
C LEU A 14 29.34 -33.42 -16.28
N LEU A 15 30.45 -33.96 -15.75
CA LEU A 15 30.42 -35.06 -14.79
C LEU A 15 29.77 -34.68 -13.46
N LEU A 16 29.96 -33.45 -12.98
CA LEU A 16 29.32 -32.96 -11.76
C LEU A 16 27.80 -32.86 -11.96
N VAL A 17 27.35 -32.29 -13.09
CA VAL A 17 25.93 -32.22 -13.44
C VAL A 17 25.35 -33.63 -13.57
N LEU A 18 26.05 -34.55 -14.25
CA LEU A 18 25.64 -35.94 -14.39
C LEU A 18 25.56 -36.65 -13.03
N ALA A 19 26.57 -36.48 -12.17
CA ALA A 19 26.61 -37.08 -10.84
C ALA A 19 25.52 -36.53 -9.92
N VAL A 20 25.24 -35.23 -9.98
CA VAL A 20 24.13 -34.61 -9.23
C VAL A 20 22.78 -35.12 -9.74
N THR A 21 22.60 -35.24 -11.06
CA THR A 21 21.35 -35.70 -11.66
C THR A 21 21.09 -37.18 -11.35
N VAL A 22 22.09 -38.04 -11.57
CA VAL A 22 22.00 -39.48 -11.31
C VAL A 22 21.90 -39.74 -9.81
N GLY A 23 22.74 -39.08 -9.01
CA GLY A 23 22.71 -39.17 -7.55
C GLY A 23 21.36 -38.73 -6.97
N GLY A 24 20.81 -37.61 -7.46
CA GLY A 24 19.49 -37.12 -7.06
C GLY A 24 18.37 -38.10 -7.43
N SER A 25 18.43 -38.71 -8.61
CA SER A 25 17.46 -39.72 -9.05
C SER A 25 17.50 -40.98 -8.19
N VAL A 26 18.70 -41.51 -7.91
CA VAL A 26 18.89 -42.69 -7.03
C VAL A 26 18.43 -42.38 -5.60
N LEU A 27 18.73 -41.19 -5.09
CA LEU A 27 18.29 -40.75 -3.77
C LEU A 27 16.76 -40.66 -3.70
N ALA A 28 16.11 -40.09 -4.72
CA ALA A 28 14.66 -40.00 -4.79
C ALA A 28 14.00 -41.38 -4.83
N ALA A 29 14.56 -42.32 -5.60
CA ALA A 29 14.07 -43.70 -5.66
C ALA A 29 14.24 -44.43 -4.33
N LEU A 30 15.38 -44.28 -3.66
CA LEU A 30 15.65 -44.86 -2.33
C LEU A 30 14.72 -44.29 -1.27
N LEU A 31 14.54 -42.97 -1.25
CA LEU A 31 13.61 -42.31 -0.33
C LEU A 31 12.18 -42.79 -0.57
N GLY A 32 11.74 -42.85 -1.84
CA GLY A 32 10.43 -43.39 -2.19
C GLY A 32 10.24 -44.84 -1.72
N ALA A 33 11.22 -45.71 -1.95
CA ALA A 33 11.19 -47.10 -1.53
C ALA A 33 11.17 -47.25 0.01
N VAL A 34 11.98 -46.48 0.73
CA VAL A 34 12.01 -46.48 2.20
C VAL A 34 10.69 -45.97 2.77
N LEU A 35 10.14 -44.89 2.22
CA LEU A 35 8.84 -44.35 2.64
C LEU A 35 7.69 -45.34 2.45
N VAL A 36 7.68 -46.07 1.32
CA VAL A 36 6.68 -47.11 1.05
C VAL A 36 6.86 -48.29 2.01
N ARG A 37 8.11 -48.70 2.27
CA ARG A 37 8.43 -49.81 3.18
C ARG A 37 8.10 -49.52 4.64
N LEU A 38 8.12 -48.25 5.05
CA LEU A 38 7.66 -47.81 6.37
C LEU A 38 6.12 -47.78 6.52
N GLY A 39 5.35 -48.11 5.48
CA GLY A 39 3.88 -48.15 5.54
C GLY A 39 3.23 -46.76 5.66
N MET A 40 3.99 -45.72 5.31
CA MET A 40 3.58 -44.33 5.53
C MET A 40 2.49 -43.94 4.52
N ARG A 41 1.24 -43.87 4.98
CA ARG A 41 0.09 -43.54 4.13
C ARG A 41 0.23 -42.13 3.54
N ARG A 42 -0.15 -41.96 2.26
CA ARG A 42 -0.23 -40.70 1.48
C ARG A 42 -0.54 -39.41 2.28
N PRO A 43 -1.46 -39.36 3.28
CA PRO A 43 -1.71 -38.14 4.06
C PRO A 43 -0.54 -37.58 4.87
N TRP A 44 0.45 -38.39 5.30
CA TRP A 44 1.57 -37.85 6.08
C TRP A 44 2.59 -37.11 5.19
N VAL A 45 2.93 -37.69 4.04
CA VAL A 45 3.85 -37.09 3.07
C VAL A 45 3.30 -35.78 2.51
N LEU A 46 2.00 -35.73 2.19
CA LEU A 46 1.34 -34.50 1.76
C LEU A 46 1.39 -33.42 2.83
N ARG A 47 1.11 -33.76 4.10
CA ARG A 47 1.19 -32.79 5.21
C ARG A 47 2.60 -32.28 5.45
N LEU A 48 3.61 -33.15 5.33
CA LEU A 48 5.01 -32.75 5.45
C LEU A 48 5.43 -31.84 4.28
N ALA A 49 5.07 -32.22 3.05
CA ALA A 49 5.32 -31.41 1.86
C ALA A 49 4.64 -30.04 1.96
N SER A 50 3.39 -29.98 2.40
CA SER A 50 2.69 -28.72 2.65
C SER A 50 3.39 -27.88 3.71
N ARG A 51 3.80 -28.45 4.86
CA ARG A 51 4.54 -27.69 5.90
C ARG A 51 5.86 -27.16 5.40
N LEU A 52 6.61 -27.95 4.63
CA LEU A 52 7.87 -27.52 4.02
C LEU A 52 7.63 -26.43 2.98
N ALA A 53 6.58 -26.54 2.17
CA ALA A 53 6.19 -25.51 1.21
C ALA A 53 5.81 -24.20 1.91
N TYR A 54 5.01 -24.25 2.99
CA TYR A 54 4.67 -23.06 3.78
C TYR A 54 5.91 -22.42 4.40
N LYS A 55 6.81 -23.21 5.00
CA LYS A 55 8.07 -22.72 5.58
C LYS A 55 8.99 -22.11 4.52
N GLY A 56 9.03 -22.69 3.32
CA GLY A 56 9.74 -22.13 2.18
C GLY A 56 9.12 -20.81 1.70
N LEU A 57 7.79 -20.75 1.61
CA LEU A 57 7.07 -19.54 1.23
C LEU A 57 7.30 -18.40 2.24
N GLU A 58 7.30 -18.73 3.54
CA GLU A 58 7.57 -17.79 4.63
C GLU A 58 9.01 -17.23 4.55
N MET A 59 9.98 -18.04 4.12
CA MET A 59 11.35 -17.57 3.87
C MET A 59 11.45 -16.62 2.66
N ILE A 60 10.63 -16.82 1.64
CA ILE A 60 10.67 -16.03 0.39
C ILE A 60 9.83 -14.74 0.48
N LYS A 61 8.76 -14.73 1.30
CA LYS A 61 7.86 -13.58 1.46
C LYS A 61 8.62 -12.29 1.80
N ARG A 62 9.65 -12.37 2.65
CA ARG A 62 10.43 -11.21 3.12
C ARG A 62 11.31 -10.60 2.02
N PRO A 63 12.21 -11.35 1.35
CA PRO A 63 12.95 -10.82 0.21
C PRO A 63 12.03 -10.24 -0.86
N LEU A 64 10.93 -10.95 -1.17
CA LEU A 64 9.97 -10.50 -2.18
C LEU A 64 9.35 -9.14 -1.82
N THR A 65 8.90 -8.98 -0.57
CA THR A 65 8.27 -7.72 -0.12
C THR A 65 9.26 -6.55 -0.17
N ILE A 66 10.52 -6.78 0.21
CA ILE A 66 11.57 -5.74 0.15
C ILE A 66 11.83 -5.36 -1.31
N THR A 67 12.00 -6.34 -2.21
CA THR A 67 12.23 -6.07 -3.64
C THR A 67 11.05 -5.32 -4.28
N VAL A 68 9.81 -5.66 -3.91
CA VAL A 68 8.63 -4.93 -4.41
C VAL A 68 8.62 -3.49 -3.88
N LEU A 69 8.94 -3.27 -2.60
CA LEU A 69 9.03 -1.92 -2.04
C LEU A 69 10.17 -1.11 -2.68
N ASP A 70 11.27 -1.75 -3.09
CA ASP A 70 12.35 -1.10 -3.83
C ASP A 70 11.90 -0.67 -5.23
N GLU A 71 11.13 -1.53 -5.92
CA GLU A 71 10.56 -1.21 -7.23
C GLU A 71 9.54 -0.06 -7.13
N VAL A 72 8.62 -0.13 -6.16
CA VAL A 72 7.66 0.95 -5.90
C VAL A 72 8.40 2.25 -5.55
N ALA A 73 9.51 2.18 -4.82
CA ALA A 73 10.34 3.35 -4.55
C ALA A 73 11.02 3.92 -5.79
N ALA A 74 11.45 3.08 -6.72
CA ALA A 74 11.99 3.53 -7.99
C ALA A 74 10.92 4.25 -8.82
N VAL A 75 9.71 3.68 -8.92
CA VAL A 75 8.57 4.31 -9.62
C VAL A 75 8.15 5.60 -8.94
N MET A 76 8.11 5.63 -7.60
CA MET A 76 7.71 6.83 -6.89
C MET A 76 8.69 7.99 -7.10
N ARG A 77 9.97 7.73 -7.40
CA ARG A 77 10.96 8.79 -7.66
C ARG A 77 10.75 9.53 -8.98
N THR A 78 10.01 8.96 -9.93
CA THR A 78 9.81 9.54 -11.26
C THR A 78 8.51 10.34 -11.38
N GLY A 79 7.69 10.39 -10.34
CA GLY A 79 6.38 11.07 -10.35
C GLY A 79 6.48 12.57 -10.07
N HIS A 80 5.62 13.36 -10.75
CA HIS A 80 5.41 14.79 -10.52
C HIS A 80 4.21 15.01 -9.58
N TYR A 81 4.42 14.89 -8.28
CA TYR A 81 3.31 14.86 -7.31
C TYR A 81 2.67 16.23 -7.11
N THR A 82 3.48 17.27 -6.97
CA THR A 82 2.94 18.61 -6.70
C THR A 82 2.21 19.17 -7.92
N LYS A 83 2.64 18.79 -9.13
CA LYS A 83 1.95 19.11 -10.38
C LYS A 83 0.59 18.43 -10.49
N ASN A 84 0.51 17.13 -10.18
CA ASN A 84 -0.78 16.44 -10.17
C ASN A 84 -1.74 17.04 -9.13
N ILE A 85 -1.22 17.50 -7.98
CA ILE A 85 -2.01 18.20 -6.98
C ILE A 85 -2.44 19.58 -7.49
N SER A 86 -1.55 20.37 -8.11
CA SER A 86 -1.90 21.69 -8.65
C SER A 86 -2.98 21.58 -9.72
N ASP A 87 -2.89 20.58 -10.60
CA ASP A 87 -3.88 20.33 -11.65
C ASP A 87 -5.25 19.99 -11.04
N ALA A 88 -5.27 19.13 -10.00
CA ALA A 88 -6.50 18.80 -9.27
C ALA A 88 -7.09 20.01 -8.51
N LEU A 89 -6.25 20.87 -7.93
CA LEU A 89 -6.70 22.09 -7.26
C LEU A 89 -7.26 23.11 -8.25
N LEU A 90 -6.66 23.22 -9.44
CA LEU A 90 -7.18 24.07 -10.53
C LEU A 90 -8.54 23.59 -11.02
N GLU A 91 -8.70 22.28 -11.20
CA GLU A 91 -9.96 21.69 -11.66
C GLU A 91 -11.12 21.92 -10.67
N ASN A 92 -10.82 21.95 -9.37
CA ASN A 92 -11.82 22.10 -8.30
C ASN A 92 -11.79 23.47 -7.62
N HIS A 93 -11.23 24.49 -8.28
CA HIS A 93 -10.96 25.81 -7.69
C HIS A 93 -12.20 26.48 -7.09
N ASP A 94 -13.32 26.47 -7.82
CA ASP A 94 -14.57 27.09 -7.37
C ASP A 94 -15.18 26.37 -6.17
N GLU A 95 -15.07 25.04 -6.12
CA GLU A 95 -15.56 24.23 -5.00
C GLU A 95 -14.72 24.45 -3.74
N LEU A 96 -13.39 24.53 -3.90
CA LEU A 96 -12.48 24.87 -2.80
C LEU A 96 -12.75 26.26 -2.23
N LYS A 97 -13.07 27.23 -3.09
CA LYS A 97 -13.42 28.59 -2.66
C LYS A 97 -14.70 28.62 -1.83
N ALA A 98 -15.72 27.88 -2.27
CA ALA A 98 -16.97 27.73 -1.51
C ALA A 98 -16.71 27.04 -0.15
N LEU A 99 -15.91 25.98 -0.14
CA LEU A 99 -15.54 25.26 1.08
C LEU A 99 -14.76 26.14 2.06
N VAL A 100 -13.78 26.92 1.58
CA VAL A 100 -13.02 27.84 2.44
C VAL A 100 -13.94 28.92 3.01
N ALA A 101 -14.83 29.50 2.20
CA ALA A 101 -15.77 30.51 2.67
C ALA A 101 -16.69 29.95 3.77
N GLU A 102 -17.18 28.72 3.61
CA GLU A 102 -17.94 28.01 4.64
C GLU A 102 -17.11 27.81 5.92
N LYS A 103 -15.88 27.29 5.80
CA LYS A 103 -15.03 27.02 6.95
C LYS A 103 -14.60 28.26 7.71
N VAL A 104 -14.29 29.36 7.02
CA VAL A 104 -13.95 30.65 7.67
C VAL A 104 -15.19 31.23 8.36
N ARG A 105 -16.39 31.06 7.80
CA ARG A 105 -17.64 31.51 8.43
C ARG A 105 -17.95 30.74 9.71
N GLU A 106 -17.61 29.45 9.75
CA GLU A 106 -17.76 28.58 10.91
C GLU A 106 -16.65 28.77 11.96
N ASP A 107 -15.53 29.43 11.61
CA ASP A 107 -14.39 29.59 12.51
C ASP A 107 -14.73 30.52 13.69
N PRO A 108 -14.64 30.02 14.95
CA PRO A 108 -14.91 30.82 16.13
C PRO A 108 -13.98 32.03 16.28
N ASN A 109 -12.76 31.99 15.73
CA ASN A 109 -11.80 33.09 15.75
C ASN A 109 -12.11 34.17 14.71
N ALA A 110 -12.84 33.84 13.64
CA ALA A 110 -13.24 34.78 12.59
C ALA A 110 -14.54 35.54 12.90
N ARG A 111 -15.18 35.27 14.05
CA ARG A 111 -16.48 35.86 14.45
C ARG A 111 -16.54 37.39 14.40
N LEU A 112 -15.47 38.09 14.74
CA LEU A 112 -15.44 39.56 14.64
C LEU A 112 -15.42 40.05 13.18
N VAL A 113 -14.71 39.33 12.32
CA VAL A 113 -14.51 39.69 10.90
C VAL A 113 -15.77 39.36 10.07
N SER A 114 -16.48 38.28 10.44
CA SER A 114 -17.75 37.86 9.81
C SER A 114 -18.91 38.87 9.92
N ARG A 115 -18.79 39.88 10.79
CA ARG A 115 -19.81 40.93 10.99
C ARG A 115 -19.56 42.21 10.20
N LEU A 116 -18.44 42.30 9.49
CA LEU A 116 -18.10 43.49 8.71
C LEU A 116 -18.84 43.51 7.36
N PRO A 117 -19.35 44.67 6.91
CA PRO A 117 -19.92 44.80 5.59
C PRO A 117 -18.84 44.52 4.54
N GLY A 118 -19.14 43.66 3.55
CA GLY A 118 -18.18 43.26 2.52
C GLY A 118 -17.29 42.06 2.89
N TYR A 119 -17.54 41.38 4.01
CA TYR A 119 -16.83 40.15 4.41
C TYR A 119 -16.74 39.11 3.28
N ASP A 120 -17.86 38.78 2.64
CA ASP A 120 -17.91 37.75 1.58
C ASP A 120 -17.00 38.12 0.40
N THR A 121 -16.95 39.41 0.03
CA THR A 121 -16.07 39.91 -1.03
C THR A 121 -14.60 39.81 -0.62
N ILE A 122 -14.25 40.21 0.61
CA ILE A 122 -12.87 40.17 1.09
C ILE A 122 -12.38 38.72 1.17
N VAL A 123 -13.17 37.83 1.77
CA VAL A 123 -12.81 36.41 1.88
C VAL A 123 -12.70 35.78 0.50
N SER A 124 -13.62 36.08 -0.41
CA SER A 124 -13.54 35.61 -1.80
C SER A 124 -12.24 36.03 -2.48
N GLU A 125 -11.86 37.31 -2.43
CA GLU A 125 -10.65 37.83 -3.07
C GLU A 125 -9.36 37.32 -2.43
N VAL A 126 -9.32 37.24 -1.10
CA VAL A 126 -8.16 36.71 -0.37
C VAL A 126 -8.00 35.22 -0.65
N THR A 127 -9.11 34.46 -0.66
CA THR A 127 -9.09 33.02 -0.96
C THR A 127 -8.66 32.78 -2.40
N GLU A 128 -9.21 33.54 -3.35
CA GLU A 128 -8.82 33.51 -4.76
C GLU A 128 -7.31 33.72 -4.94
N THR A 129 -6.79 34.78 -4.32
CA THR A 129 -5.36 35.14 -4.40
C THR A 129 -4.51 34.05 -3.76
N THR A 130 -4.91 33.55 -2.58
CA THR A 130 -4.16 32.53 -1.84
C THR A 130 -4.13 31.21 -2.61
N LEU A 131 -5.27 30.74 -3.12
CA LEU A 131 -5.36 29.52 -3.92
C LEU A 131 -4.48 29.61 -5.16
N ARG A 132 -4.52 30.75 -5.88
CA ARG A 132 -3.65 30.99 -7.04
C ARG A 132 -2.18 30.87 -6.69
N VAL A 133 -1.74 31.57 -5.63
CA VAL A 133 -0.35 31.52 -5.18
C VAL A 133 0.04 30.10 -4.76
N MET A 134 -0.83 29.38 -4.05
CA MET A 134 -0.58 27.99 -3.67
C MET A 134 -0.44 27.07 -4.89
N ILE A 135 -1.29 27.23 -5.90
CA ILE A 135 -1.23 26.46 -7.16
C ILE A 135 0.07 26.76 -7.91
N GLU A 136 0.46 28.03 -8.02
CA GLU A 136 1.72 28.44 -8.63
C GLU A 136 2.91 27.86 -7.87
N MET A 137 2.88 27.90 -6.53
CA MET A 137 3.90 27.30 -5.69
C MET A 137 4.00 25.78 -5.87
N LEU A 138 2.87 25.07 -5.97
CA LEU A 138 2.83 23.63 -6.20
C LEU A 138 3.32 23.26 -7.61
N SER A 139 3.14 24.15 -8.57
CA SER A 139 3.65 23.99 -9.94
C SER A 139 5.14 24.32 -10.08
N ASP A 140 5.76 24.94 -9.06
CA ASP A 140 7.18 25.29 -9.07
C ASP A 140 8.05 24.02 -8.94
N PRO A 141 9.06 23.83 -9.82
CA PRO A 141 9.95 22.67 -9.76
C PRO A 141 10.66 22.47 -8.42
N ARG A 142 10.93 23.55 -7.67
CA ARG A 142 11.58 23.48 -6.35
C ARG A 142 10.68 22.86 -5.30
N THR A 143 9.37 23.11 -5.38
CA THR A 143 8.38 22.51 -4.48
C THR A 143 8.21 21.02 -4.80
N ASP A 144 8.23 20.64 -6.09
CA ASP A 144 8.21 19.24 -6.52
C ASP A 144 9.43 18.47 -5.99
N GLU A 145 10.64 19.06 -6.08
CA GLU A 145 11.86 18.48 -5.52
C GLU A 145 11.77 18.30 -4.00
N LEU A 146 11.31 19.33 -3.27
CA LEU A 146 11.12 19.27 -1.82
C LEU A 146 10.18 18.12 -1.42
N VAL A 147 9.03 18.02 -2.08
CA VAL A 147 8.04 16.96 -1.79
C VAL A 147 8.58 15.59 -2.18
N SER A 148 9.28 15.48 -3.32
CA SER A 148 9.94 14.24 -3.75
C SER A 148 10.97 13.76 -2.71
N ASP A 149 11.75 14.67 -2.12
CA ASP A 149 12.70 14.34 -1.07
C ASP A 149 12.03 13.89 0.23
N LEU A 150 10.93 14.54 0.62
CA LEU A 150 10.12 14.10 1.77
C LEU A 150 9.56 12.69 1.54
N LEU A 151 8.98 12.43 0.36
CA LEU A 151 8.46 11.11 0.00
C LEU A 151 9.57 10.06 -0.03
N ARG A 152 10.75 10.41 -0.56
CA ARG A 152 11.94 9.54 -0.57
C ARG A 152 12.36 9.14 0.84
N ASN A 153 12.42 10.09 1.76
CA ASN A 153 12.81 9.82 3.15
C ASN A 153 11.77 8.91 3.84
N ASN A 154 10.49 9.24 3.71
CA ASN A 154 9.40 8.43 4.27
C ASN A 154 9.41 7.00 3.70
N LEU A 155 9.64 6.82 2.40
CA LEU A 155 9.68 5.50 1.80
C LEU A 155 10.89 4.68 2.26
N GLN A 156 12.06 5.31 2.42
CA GLN A 156 13.20 4.65 3.05
C GLN A 156 12.90 4.25 4.51
N GLN A 157 12.15 5.07 5.24
CA GLN A 157 11.71 4.74 6.60
C GLN A 157 10.79 3.51 6.58
N ILE A 158 9.81 3.46 5.67
CA ILE A 158 8.91 2.29 5.49
C ILE A 158 9.73 1.04 5.14
N GLN A 159 10.66 1.12 4.20
CA GLN A 159 11.52 0.00 3.82
C GLN A 159 12.33 -0.55 5.01
N ARG A 160 12.88 0.33 5.85
CA ARG A 160 13.60 -0.06 7.08
C ARG A 160 12.65 -0.72 8.08
N ALA A 161 11.50 -0.12 8.37
CA ALA A 161 10.50 -0.68 9.29
C ALA A 161 9.97 -2.06 8.82
N VAL A 162 9.83 -2.26 7.51
CA VAL A 162 9.47 -3.56 6.93
C VAL A 162 10.61 -4.57 7.09
N ARG A 163 11.85 -4.16 6.86
CA ARG A 163 13.03 -5.01 7.06
C ARG A 163 13.18 -5.43 8.52
N ASP A 164 12.87 -4.54 9.46
CA ASP A 164 13.06 -4.73 10.90
C ASP A 164 11.87 -5.39 11.61
N ARG A 165 10.79 -5.71 10.86
CA ARG A 165 9.54 -6.36 11.35
C ARG A 165 8.78 -5.53 12.39
N ASP A 166 8.93 -4.21 12.38
CA ASP A 166 8.18 -3.36 13.33
C ASP A 166 6.66 -3.40 13.09
N HIS A 167 6.24 -3.68 11.85
CA HIS A 167 4.84 -3.86 11.46
C HIS A 167 4.25 -5.21 11.89
N GLU A 168 5.04 -6.28 12.00
CA GLU A 168 4.57 -7.59 12.50
C GLU A 168 4.26 -7.55 14.00
N ARG A 169 4.90 -6.64 14.77
CA ARG A 169 4.54 -6.39 16.18
C ARG A 169 3.18 -5.70 16.33
N LEU A 170 2.68 -5.05 15.27
CA LEU A 170 1.38 -4.40 15.22
C LEU A 170 0.26 -5.32 14.68
N GLU A 171 0.61 -6.50 14.13
CA GLU A 171 -0.33 -7.54 13.65
C GLU A 171 -1.09 -8.27 14.78
N GLY A 172 -1.09 -7.71 16.00
CA GLY A 172 -2.07 -8.01 17.04
C GLY A 172 -3.29 -7.08 16.97
N HIS A 173 -3.66 -6.56 15.79
CA HIS A 173 -4.80 -5.66 15.63
C HIS A 173 -6.10 -6.38 16.00
N GLU A 174 -6.55 -6.14 17.23
CA GLU A 174 -7.95 -6.20 17.61
C GLU A 174 -8.73 -5.39 16.54
N PRO A 175 -9.79 -5.94 15.92
CA PRO A 175 -10.55 -5.22 14.91
C PRO A 175 -10.95 -3.85 15.48
N ALA A 176 -10.86 -2.81 14.64
CA ALA A 176 -11.18 -1.44 15.04
C ALA A 176 -12.46 -1.41 15.88
N ASP A 177 -12.39 -0.76 17.05
CA ASP A 177 -13.50 -0.68 18.00
C ASP A 177 -14.80 -0.35 17.25
N PRO A 178 -15.89 -1.11 17.50
CA PRO A 178 -17.17 -0.82 16.86
C PRO A 178 -17.53 0.64 17.14
N VAL A 179 -17.84 1.37 16.08
CA VAL A 179 -18.23 2.78 16.15
C VAL A 179 -19.20 2.96 17.32
N PRO A 180 -18.87 3.80 18.33
CA PRO A 180 -19.72 3.99 19.49
C PRO A 180 -21.14 4.34 19.03
N ALA A 181 -22.16 3.80 19.71
CA ALA A 181 -23.55 4.09 19.35
C ALA A 181 -23.89 5.61 19.40
N SER A 182 -23.03 6.41 20.04
CA SER A 182 -23.07 7.87 20.14
C SER A 182 -22.42 8.62 18.96
N ALA A 183 -21.76 7.93 18.03
CA ALA A 183 -21.14 8.59 16.88
C ALA A 183 -22.22 9.17 15.94
N PRO A 184 -22.08 10.42 15.48
CA PRO A 184 -23.00 11.02 14.52
C PRO A 184 -23.08 10.16 13.25
N ARG A 185 -24.25 9.59 12.97
CA ARG A 185 -24.47 8.85 11.72
C ARG A 185 -24.56 9.85 10.58
N PRO A 186 -23.86 9.64 9.45
CA PRO A 186 -24.06 10.47 8.26
C PRO A 186 -25.52 10.36 7.81
N PRO A 187 -26.15 11.46 7.36
CA PRO A 187 -27.52 11.44 6.91
C PRO A 187 -27.66 10.45 5.76
N SER A 188 -28.52 9.45 5.94
CA SER A 188 -28.86 8.48 4.90
C SER A 188 -29.46 9.26 3.72
N SER A 189 -28.72 9.37 2.62
CA SER A 189 -29.28 9.80 1.35
C SER A 189 -30.35 8.78 0.95
N GLY A 190 -31.62 9.16 1.10
CA GLY A 190 -32.75 8.33 0.78
C GLY A 190 -32.69 7.92 -0.68
N ARG A 191 -32.55 6.62 -0.93
CA ARG A 191 -32.76 6.01 -2.25
C ARG A 191 -34.25 6.17 -2.61
N PRO A 192 -34.64 6.94 -3.63
CA PRO A 192 -36.02 7.00 -4.05
C PRO A 192 -36.30 5.83 -5.00
N GLY A 193 -37.23 4.95 -4.62
CA GLY A 193 -37.76 3.94 -5.52
C GLY A 193 -37.69 2.52 -4.98
N GLN A 194 -38.54 2.19 -4.01
CA GLN A 194 -39.08 0.83 -3.95
C GLN A 194 -40.55 0.91 -3.53
N SER A 195 -41.40 0.77 -4.55
CA SER A 195 -42.85 0.76 -4.47
C SER A 195 -43.35 -0.38 -3.59
N ARG A 196 -44.19 -0.04 -2.62
CA ARG A 196 -45.01 -1.00 -1.87
C ARG A 196 -46.02 -1.66 -2.82
N GLY A 197 -45.91 -2.97 -3.02
CA GLY A 197 -47.00 -3.79 -3.57
C GLY A 197 -48.10 -4.01 -2.52
N PRO A 198 -49.38 -4.13 -2.93
CA PRO A 198 -50.51 -4.06 -2.01
C PRO A 198 -50.74 -5.37 -1.26
N GLY A 199 -51.29 -5.23 -0.05
CA GLY A 199 -51.62 -6.32 0.84
C GLY A 199 -52.65 -7.29 0.28
N ARG A 200 -52.50 -8.55 0.67
CA ARG A 200 -53.53 -9.58 0.51
C ARG A 200 -54.20 -9.77 1.86
N ALA A 201 -55.46 -9.36 1.93
CA ALA A 201 -56.42 -9.86 2.89
C ALA A 201 -56.94 -11.21 2.40
N THR A 202 -56.77 -12.25 3.22
CA THR A 202 -57.64 -13.41 3.51
C THR A 202 -56.81 -14.56 4.03
#